data_AF-A0AAE8MHR7-F1
#
_entry.id   AF-A0AAE8MHR7-F1
#
_cell.length_a   1.000
_cell.length_b   1.000
_cell.length_c   1.000
_cell.angle_alpha   90.00
_cell.angle_beta   90.00
_cell.angle_gamma   90.00
#
_symmetry.space_group_name_H-M   'P 1'
#
loop_
_entity.id
_entity.type
_entity.pdbx_description
1 polymer ?
#
loop_
_entity_poly.entity_id
_entity_poly.type
_entity_poly.pdbx_seq_one_letter_code
_entity_poly.pdbx_strand_id
1 'polypeptide(L)'
;MTSSHSAPVRISKIAGRYLIFDSEAAALLRRNENINGTLAGTAPQQPTQNIFLGLPIELRPEEAESLLQKNVAYLVDDVAAHQAVLNNPNNEARRLYLDSLRTKKDTARQVLAEKNSKRAAEVAEKHGKAHHRAPTSPDEDAITGNDQTEAIKRQQDSGIKSLGVTPTSSGSLISPDAERTYKVTNPAQGPLCGFLLTSGYYMTPGLRFGAKYSVYPGDPLRFHAHFMANQYGWDEEIPVLDIVAGGRLATAVKKAYLIGAQQPQINETVDDGNMRTFSIEWAAM
;
A
#
# COMPACT_ATOMS: atom_id res chain seq x y z
N MET A 1 -20.13 22.12 -1.16
CA MET A 1 -18.76 21.60 -1.38
C MET A 1 -18.86 20.55 -2.47
N THR A 2 -18.36 20.86 -3.67
CA THR A 2 -18.51 20.00 -4.86
C THR A 2 -17.66 18.75 -4.69
N SER A 3 -18.31 17.62 -4.41
CA SER A 3 -17.74 16.28 -4.50
C SER A 3 -17.21 16.08 -5.93
N SER A 4 -15.91 16.22 -6.13
CA SER A 4 -15.27 15.70 -7.33
C SER A 4 -15.30 14.18 -7.20
N HIS A 5 -16.28 13.55 -7.84
CA HIS A 5 -16.32 12.09 -7.91
C HIS A 5 -15.06 11.61 -8.64
N SER A 6 -14.07 11.19 -7.85
CA SER A 6 -12.87 10.51 -8.35
C SER A 6 -13.31 9.25 -9.09
N ALA A 7 -12.60 8.90 -10.17
CA ALA A 7 -12.90 7.67 -10.90
C ALA A 7 -12.82 6.47 -9.94
N PRO A 8 -13.75 5.51 -10.02
CA PRO A 8 -13.77 4.40 -9.08
C PRO A 8 -12.52 3.53 -9.24
N VAL A 9 -12.02 3.02 -8.12
CA VAL A 9 -10.78 2.23 -8.09
C VAL A 9 -11.02 0.82 -8.62
N ARG A 10 -10.16 0.36 -9.54
CA ARG A 10 -10.16 -1.02 -10.04
C ARG A 10 -9.52 -1.97 -9.02
N ILE A 11 -10.28 -2.95 -8.53
CA ILE A 11 -9.77 -4.07 -7.73
C ILE A 11 -9.69 -5.30 -8.64
N SER A 12 -8.51 -5.92 -8.72
CA SER A 12 -8.26 -7.10 -9.55
C SER A 12 -8.39 -8.36 -8.70
N LYS A 13 -9.39 -9.22 -8.97
CA LYS A 13 -9.55 -10.52 -8.33
C LYS A 13 -8.68 -11.54 -9.05
N ILE A 14 -7.64 -12.04 -8.39
CA ILE A 14 -6.69 -13.02 -8.94
C ILE A 14 -6.50 -14.13 -7.92
N ALA A 15 -6.87 -15.36 -8.29
CA ALA A 15 -6.70 -16.55 -7.44
C ALA A 15 -7.24 -16.38 -6.00
N GLY A 16 -8.41 -15.72 -5.86
CA GLY A 16 -9.05 -15.46 -4.56
C GLY A 16 -8.50 -14.27 -3.78
N ARG A 17 -7.49 -13.56 -4.31
CA ARG A 17 -6.89 -12.36 -3.72
C ARG A 17 -7.43 -11.10 -4.40
N TYR A 18 -7.46 -10.00 -3.65
CA TYR A 18 -7.95 -8.70 -4.12
C TYR A 18 -6.76 -7.74 -4.25
N LEU A 19 -6.35 -7.43 -5.48
CA LEU A 19 -5.10 -6.74 -5.76
C LEU A 19 -5.33 -5.39 -6.45
N ILE A 20 -4.59 -4.38 -6.00
CA ILE A 20 -4.53 -3.06 -6.64
C ILE A 20 -3.09 -2.81 -7.07
N PHE A 21 -2.90 -2.69 -8.38
CA PHE A 21 -1.59 -2.47 -8.99
C PHE A 21 -1.27 -1.00 -9.21
N ASP A 22 -2.29 -0.14 -9.29
CA ASP A 22 -2.10 1.27 -9.57
C ASP A 22 -1.70 2.06 -8.32
N SER A 23 -0.67 2.89 -8.45
CA SER A 23 -0.12 3.67 -7.34
C SER A 23 -1.03 4.82 -6.92
N GLU A 24 -1.74 5.43 -7.87
CA GLU A 24 -2.64 6.54 -7.59
C GLU A 24 -3.88 6.03 -6.86
N ALA A 25 -4.46 4.92 -7.33
CA ALA A 25 -5.53 4.21 -6.66
C ALA A 25 -5.16 3.84 -5.21
N ALA A 26 -3.98 3.22 -4.99
CA ALA A 26 -3.51 2.88 -3.65
C ALA A 26 -3.38 4.13 -2.74
N ALA A 27 -2.88 5.24 -3.29
CA ALA A 27 -2.77 6.51 -2.56
C ALA A 27 -4.13 7.13 -2.25
N LEU A 28 -5.10 7.05 -3.16
CA LEU A 28 -6.47 7.55 -2.98
C LEU A 28 -7.19 6.78 -1.86
N LEU A 29 -7.13 5.44 -1.89
CA LEU A 29 -7.75 4.62 -0.85
C LEU A 29 -7.17 4.91 0.54
N ARG A 30 -5.84 5.09 0.61
CA ARG A 30 -5.17 5.43 1.86
C ARG A 30 -5.63 6.78 2.42
N ARG A 31 -5.77 7.79 1.57
CA ARG A 31 -6.11 9.17 2.00
C ARG A 31 -7.58 9.37 2.29
N ASN A 32 -8.45 8.74 1.50
CA ASN A 32 -9.89 9.03 1.51
C ASN A 32 -10.69 7.94 2.22
N GLU A 33 -10.22 6.68 2.19
CA GLU A 33 -10.95 5.53 2.72
C GLU A 33 -10.25 4.88 3.93
N ASN A 34 -9.12 5.42 4.38
CA ASN A 34 -8.30 4.88 5.48
C ASN A 34 -7.81 3.43 5.25
N ILE A 35 -7.79 2.96 4.00
CA ILE A 35 -7.39 1.61 3.62
C ILE A 35 -5.96 1.62 3.07
N ASN A 36 -5.08 0.88 3.73
CA ASN A 36 -3.67 0.78 3.33
C ASN A 36 -3.38 -0.42 2.42
N GLY A 37 -4.10 -1.52 2.64
CA GLY A 37 -3.73 -2.84 2.12
C GLY A 37 -2.38 -3.33 2.66
N THR A 38 -1.95 -4.48 2.16
CA THR A 38 -0.62 -5.06 2.43
C THR A 38 0.19 -5.10 1.14
N LEU A 39 1.37 -4.49 1.11
CA LEU A 39 2.26 -4.54 -0.04
C LEU A 39 2.71 -5.98 -0.27
N ALA A 40 2.54 -6.49 -1.49
CA ALA A 40 2.78 -7.90 -1.83
C ALA A 40 3.80 -8.08 -2.98
N GLY A 41 4.17 -7.02 -3.70
CA GLY A 41 5.12 -7.11 -4.80
C GLY A 41 6.56 -6.81 -4.39
N THR A 42 7.49 -6.98 -5.33
CA THR A 42 8.91 -6.66 -5.16
C THR A 42 9.23 -5.26 -5.66
N ALA A 43 10.18 -4.57 -5.04
CA ALA A 43 10.68 -3.29 -5.55
C ALA A 43 11.40 -3.48 -6.89
N PRO A 44 10.98 -2.84 -8.00
CA PRO A 44 11.60 -3.05 -9.32
C PRO A 44 13.09 -2.71 -9.39
N GLN A 45 13.57 -1.80 -8.54
CA GLN A 45 14.98 -1.40 -8.47
C GLN A 45 15.85 -2.42 -7.72
N GLN A 46 15.25 -3.29 -6.91
CA GLN A 46 15.93 -4.26 -6.05
C GLN A 46 15.14 -5.58 -6.01
N PRO A 47 15.05 -6.32 -7.13
CA PRO A 47 14.14 -7.46 -7.27
C PRO A 47 14.49 -8.66 -6.39
N THR A 48 15.74 -8.78 -5.94
CA THR A 48 16.19 -9.85 -5.04
C THR A 48 15.99 -9.50 -3.56
N GLN A 49 15.48 -8.30 -3.25
CA GLN A 49 15.29 -7.81 -1.90
C GLN A 49 13.81 -7.93 -1.51
N ASN A 50 13.53 -8.79 -0.53
CA ASN A 50 12.17 -9.03 -0.03
C ASN A 50 11.89 -8.35 1.32
N ILE A 51 12.77 -7.44 1.75
CA ILE A 51 12.59 -6.69 3.01
C ILE A 51 11.64 -5.50 2.80
N PHE A 52 11.71 -4.83 1.63
CA PHE A 52 10.76 -3.77 1.26
C PHE A 52 9.88 -4.25 0.12
N LEU A 53 8.63 -4.55 0.45
CA LEU A 53 7.62 -4.90 -0.54
C LEU A 53 7.06 -3.64 -1.19
N GLY A 54 6.69 -3.76 -2.45
CA GLY A 54 6.07 -2.72 -3.27
C GLY A 54 4.68 -3.12 -3.75
N LEU A 55 4.18 -2.39 -4.75
CA LEU A 55 2.93 -2.72 -5.41
C LEU A 55 3.00 -4.11 -6.07
N PRO A 56 1.88 -4.85 -6.13
CA PRO A 56 0.52 -4.42 -5.75
C PRO A 56 0.30 -4.36 -4.23
N ILE A 57 -0.70 -3.59 -3.81
CA ILE A 57 -1.30 -3.79 -2.49
C ILE A 57 -2.36 -4.89 -2.59
N GLU A 58 -2.39 -5.76 -1.59
CA GLU A 58 -3.44 -6.73 -1.37
C GLU A 58 -4.43 -6.19 -0.33
N LEU A 59 -5.70 -6.21 -0.70
CA LEU A 59 -6.82 -5.91 0.19
C LEU A 59 -7.31 -7.19 0.84
N ARG A 60 -7.72 -7.07 2.10
CA ARG A 60 -8.49 -8.12 2.76
C ARG A 60 -9.90 -8.18 2.15
N PRO A 61 -10.57 -9.36 2.16
CA PRO A 61 -11.93 -9.49 1.65
C PRO A 61 -12.89 -8.45 2.24
N GLU A 62 -12.78 -8.20 3.55
CA GLU A 62 -13.63 -7.24 4.28
C GLU A 62 -13.38 -5.79 3.83
N GLU A 63 -12.14 -5.43 3.48
CA GLU A 63 -11.80 -4.10 2.95
C GLU A 63 -12.32 -3.92 1.52
N ALA A 64 -12.11 -4.93 0.67
CA ALA A 64 -12.60 -4.91 -0.70
C ALA A 64 -14.13 -4.76 -0.72
N GLU A 65 -14.82 -5.49 0.15
CA GLU A 65 -16.28 -5.37 0.28
C GLU A 65 -16.72 -3.98 0.74
N SER A 66 -16.09 -3.40 1.76
CA SER A 66 -16.43 -2.05 2.22
C SER A 66 -16.31 -1.02 1.09
N LEU A 67 -15.27 -1.13 0.26
CA LEU A 67 -15.08 -0.26 -0.90
C LEU A 67 -16.16 -0.44 -1.98
N LEU A 68 -16.61 -1.68 -2.19
CA LEU A 68 -17.70 -1.99 -3.13
C LEU A 68 -19.04 -1.43 -2.63
N GLN A 69 -19.35 -1.61 -1.33
CA GLN A 69 -20.57 -1.08 -0.71
C GLN A 69 -20.65 0.46 -0.80
N LYS A 70 -19.51 1.14 -0.62
CA LYS A 70 -19.41 2.60 -0.74
C LYS A 70 -19.43 3.11 -2.19
N ASN A 71 -19.44 2.22 -3.20
CA ASN A 71 -19.28 2.55 -4.62
C ASN A 71 -17.99 3.34 -4.94
N VAL A 72 -16.94 3.15 -4.15
CA VAL A 72 -15.62 3.80 -4.36
C VAL A 72 -14.74 2.96 -5.28
N ALA A 73 -14.97 1.65 -5.30
CA ALA A 73 -14.24 0.70 -6.13
C ALA A 73 -15.19 -0.22 -6.89
N TYR A 74 -14.65 -0.90 -7.90
CA TYR A 74 -15.31 -2.00 -8.60
C TYR A 74 -14.35 -3.19 -8.68
N LEU A 75 -14.92 -4.39 -8.73
CA LEU A 75 -14.18 -5.64 -8.73
C LEU A 75 -14.18 -6.25 -10.13
N VAL A 76 -12.99 -6.63 -10.60
CA VAL A 76 -12.77 -7.24 -11.92
C VAL A 76 -12.19 -8.63 -11.72
N ASP A 77 -12.79 -9.64 -12.33
CA ASP A 77 -12.12 -10.93 -12.53
C ASP A 77 -11.05 -10.77 -13.61
N ASP A 78 -9.80 -10.67 -13.18
CA ASP A 78 -8.69 -10.32 -14.06
C ASP A 78 -8.41 -11.43 -15.08
N VAL A 79 -8.61 -12.70 -14.69
CA VAL A 79 -8.39 -13.85 -15.57
C VAL A 79 -9.44 -13.87 -16.68
N ALA A 80 -10.72 -13.75 -16.31
CA ALA A 80 -11.81 -13.72 -17.27
C ALA A 80 -11.70 -12.50 -18.21
N ALA A 81 -11.38 -11.33 -17.67
CA ALA A 81 -11.20 -10.10 -18.43
C ALA A 81 -10.06 -10.23 -19.47
N HIS A 82 -8.91 -10.80 -19.06
CA HIS A 82 -7.81 -11.04 -19.99
C HIS A 82 -8.14 -12.09 -21.05
N GLN A 83 -8.83 -13.17 -20.69
CA GLN A 83 -9.27 -14.18 -21.66
C GLN A 83 -10.20 -13.58 -22.72
N ALA A 84 -11.14 -12.72 -22.32
CA ALA A 84 -12.04 -12.04 -23.23
C ALA A 84 -11.28 -11.17 -24.26
N VAL A 85 -10.28 -10.41 -23.81
CA VAL A 85 -9.44 -9.57 -24.69
C VAL A 85 -8.55 -10.41 -25.62
N LEU A 86 -7.98 -11.51 -25.12
CA LEU A 86 -7.16 -12.41 -25.94
C LEU A 86 -7.97 -13.09 -27.04
N ASN A 87 -9.22 -13.44 -26.75
CA ASN A 87 -10.12 -14.07 -27.71
C ASN A 87 -10.69 -13.08 -28.74
N ASN A 88 -10.85 -11.81 -28.39
CA ASN A 88 -11.36 -10.77 -29.28
C ASN A 88 -10.47 -9.50 -29.26
N PRO A 89 -9.34 -9.51 -29.99
CA PRO A 89 -8.38 -8.42 -29.94
C PRO A 89 -8.91 -7.17 -30.66
N ASN A 90 -9.05 -6.07 -29.91
CA ASN A 90 -9.34 -4.76 -30.48
C ASN A 90 -8.02 -4.07 -30.91
N ASN A 91 -7.78 -4.00 -32.22
CA ASN A 91 -6.58 -3.39 -32.80
C ASN A 91 -6.47 -1.88 -32.50
N GLU A 92 -7.59 -1.17 -32.40
CA GLU A 92 -7.58 0.26 -32.09
C GLU A 92 -7.17 0.52 -30.64
N ALA A 93 -7.77 -0.23 -29.69
CA ALA A 93 -7.39 -0.18 -28.28
C ALA A 93 -5.91 -0.51 -28.08
N ARG A 94 -5.41 -1.53 -28.81
CA ARG A 94 -3.99 -1.88 -28.81
C ARG A 94 -3.10 -0.74 -29.32
N ARG A 95 -3.50 -0.04 -30.39
CA ARG A 95 -2.76 1.12 -30.90
C ARG A 95 -2.69 2.24 -29.88
N LEU A 96 -3.84 2.64 -29.32
CA LEU A 96 -3.92 3.68 -28.29
C LEU A 96 -3.07 3.34 -27.06
N TYR A 97 -3.08 2.08 -26.64
CA TYR A 97 -2.24 1.61 -25.55
C TYR A 97 -0.74 1.74 -25.86
N LEU A 98 -0.29 1.29 -27.04
CA LEU A 98 1.11 1.42 -27.46
C LEU A 98 1.55 2.87 -27.53
N ASP A 99 0.71 3.77 -28.02
CA ASP A 99 0.99 5.20 -28.05
C ASP A 99 1.11 5.77 -26.63
N SER A 100 0.21 5.38 -25.71
CA SER A 100 0.31 5.77 -24.30
C SER A 100 1.62 5.32 -23.64
N LEU A 101 2.13 4.12 -23.98
CA LEU A 101 3.41 3.63 -23.47
C LEU A 101 4.60 4.42 -24.03
N ARG A 102 4.55 4.81 -25.31
CA ARG A 102 5.56 5.67 -25.93
C ARG A 102 5.63 7.02 -25.24
N THR A 103 4.49 7.67 -25.04
CA THR A 103 4.41 8.96 -24.34
C THR A 103 4.97 8.84 -22.92
N LYS A 104 4.54 7.83 -22.14
CA LYS A 104 5.07 7.59 -20.77
C LYS A 104 6.58 7.40 -20.76
N LYS A 105 7.13 6.67 -21.74
CA LYS A 105 8.57 6.45 -21.87
C LYS A 105 9.32 7.74 -22.14
N ASP A 106 8.80 8.58 -23.03
CA ASP A 106 9.43 9.85 -23.39
C ASP A 106 9.38 10.84 -22.22
N THR A 107 8.24 10.95 -21.54
CA THR A 107 8.12 11.74 -20.30
C THR A 107 9.09 11.25 -19.23
N ALA A 108 9.20 9.94 -19.00
CA ALA A 108 10.12 9.39 -18.01
C ALA A 108 11.59 9.67 -18.36
N ARG A 109 11.97 9.64 -19.64
CA ARG A 109 13.31 10.02 -20.11
C ARG A 109 13.60 11.49 -19.83
N GLN A 110 12.65 12.38 -20.10
CA GLN A 110 12.79 13.82 -19.84
C GLN A 110 12.99 14.10 -18.35
N VAL A 111 12.16 13.51 -17.49
CA VAL A 111 12.26 13.68 -16.02
C VAL A 111 13.60 13.16 -15.49
N LEU A 112 14.09 12.02 -15.99
CA LEU A 112 15.40 11.49 -15.61
C LEU A 112 16.56 12.38 -16.07
N ALA A 113 16.49 12.90 -17.30
CA ALA A 113 17.50 13.82 -17.82
C ALA A 113 17.56 15.10 -16.98
N GLU A 114 16.39 15.65 -16.61
CA GLU A 114 16.29 16.82 -15.73
C GLU A 114 16.83 16.53 -14.33
N LYS A 115 16.52 15.37 -13.74
CA LYS A 115 17.06 14.99 -12.43
C LYS A 115 18.58 14.81 -12.46
N ASN A 116 19.11 14.25 -13.54
CA ASN A 116 20.54 14.08 -13.72
C ASN A 116 21.26 15.42 -13.94
N SER A 117 20.68 16.34 -14.72
CA SER A 117 21.27 17.67 -14.91
C SER A 117 21.27 18.49 -13.62
N LYS A 118 20.18 18.44 -12.83
CA LYS A 118 20.13 19.07 -11.50
C LYS A 118 21.19 18.51 -10.56
N ARG A 119 21.35 17.18 -10.48
CA ARG A 119 22.41 16.55 -9.68
C ARG A 119 23.81 16.95 -10.13
N ALA A 120 24.05 17.01 -11.44
CA ALA A 120 25.35 17.44 -11.98
C ALA A 120 25.67 18.90 -11.60
N ALA A 121 24.68 19.79 -11.68
CA ALA A 121 24.81 21.18 -11.27
C ALA A 121 25.10 21.33 -9.76
N GLU A 122 24.39 20.59 -8.90
CA GLU A 122 24.64 20.58 -7.44
C GLU A 122 26.06 20.10 -7.09
N VAL A 123 26.56 19.07 -7.79
CA VAL A 123 27.93 18.58 -7.59
C VAL A 123 28.95 19.60 -8.06
N ALA A 124 28.72 20.25 -9.21
CA ALA A 124 29.60 21.29 -9.74
C ALA A 124 29.68 22.52 -8.80
N GLU A 125 28.54 22.98 -8.24
CA GLU A 125 28.54 24.07 -7.26
C GLU A 125 29.29 23.71 -5.97
N LYS A 126 29.18 22.46 -5.50
CA LYS A 126 29.92 22.00 -4.31
C LYS A 126 31.43 21.94 -4.56
N HIS A 127 31.87 21.55 -5.77
CA HIS A 127 33.30 21.53 -6.12
C HIS A 127 33.85 22.94 -6.40
N GLY A 128 33.06 23.85 -6.96
CA GLY A 128 33.45 25.25 -7.18
C GLY A 128 33.69 26.02 -5.88
N LYS A 129 32.95 25.72 -4.80
CA LYS A 129 33.16 26.33 -3.47
C LYS A 129 34.40 25.78 -2.74
N ALA A 130 34.84 24.56 -3.03
CA ALA A 130 36.05 23.97 -2.46
C ALA A 130 37.34 24.57 -3.03
N HIS A 131 37.30 25.12 -4.25
CA HIS A 131 38.48 25.68 -4.93
C HIS A 131 38.86 27.12 -4.53
N HIS A 132 38.08 27.80 -3.66
CA HIS A 132 38.35 29.16 -3.19
C HIS A 132 39.10 29.25 -1.83
N ARG A 133 39.57 28.14 -1.26
CA ARG A 133 40.53 28.17 -0.14
C ARG A 133 41.95 28.00 -0.69
N ALA A 134 42.66 29.11 -0.86
CA ALA A 134 44.11 29.12 -1.13
C ALA A 134 44.91 28.78 0.15
N PRO A 135 46.13 28.22 0.03
CA PRO A 135 46.93 27.69 1.13
C PRO A 135 47.84 28.74 1.79
N THR A 136 48.02 28.65 3.10
CA THR A 136 49.10 29.33 3.85
C THR A 136 49.80 28.31 4.75
N SER A 137 51.12 28.16 4.58
CA SER A 137 52.07 27.32 5.33
C SER A 137 52.94 28.19 6.27
N PRO A 138 53.90 27.65 7.06
CA PRO A 138 54.11 26.29 7.60
C PRO A 138 54.18 26.27 9.16
N ASP A 139 54.05 25.11 9.79
CA ASP A 139 54.96 24.65 10.87
C ASP A 139 54.61 23.23 11.32
N GLU A 140 55.66 22.48 11.61
CA GLU A 140 55.72 21.03 11.82
C GLU A 140 55.21 20.61 13.20
N ASP A 141 54.45 19.52 13.26
CA ASP A 141 54.85 18.32 14.03
C ASP A 141 53.94 17.12 13.70
N ALA A 142 54.59 15.95 13.65
CA ALA A 142 54.17 14.63 13.18
C ALA A 142 52.82 14.12 13.73
N ILE A 143 52.05 13.28 13.03
CA ILE A 143 52.32 11.84 12.81
C ILE A 143 51.59 11.33 11.56
N THR A 144 52.32 10.52 10.81
CA THR A 144 52.00 9.85 9.55
C THR A 144 50.92 8.76 9.67
N GLY A 145 50.06 8.71 8.66
CA GLY A 145 49.11 7.62 8.40
C GLY A 145 48.76 7.62 6.91
N ASN A 146 49.74 7.24 6.10
CA ASN A 146 49.63 7.08 4.65
C ASN A 146 48.71 5.88 4.38
N ASP A 147 47.52 6.09 3.81
CA ASP A 147 46.89 5.01 3.05
C ASP A 147 46.26 5.56 1.77
N GLN A 148 46.87 5.13 0.68
CA GLN A 148 46.49 5.42 -0.69
C GLN A 148 45.11 4.79 -0.94
N THR A 149 44.04 5.57 -0.81
CA THR A 149 42.79 5.17 -1.48
C THR A 149 42.83 5.74 -2.88
N GLU A 150 43.41 4.93 -3.77
CA GLU A 150 43.23 5.05 -5.20
C GLU A 150 41.78 5.42 -5.49
N ALA A 151 41.60 6.46 -6.30
CA ALA A 151 40.34 6.77 -6.91
C ALA A 151 39.91 5.56 -7.74
N ILE A 152 39.13 4.66 -7.13
CA ILE A 152 38.38 3.62 -7.82
C ILE A 152 37.43 4.39 -8.74
N LYS A 153 37.90 4.66 -9.97
CA LYS A 153 37.07 4.87 -11.14
C LYS A 153 36.22 3.61 -11.23
N ARG A 154 35.09 3.59 -10.51
CA ARG A 154 33.99 2.68 -10.83
C ARG A 154 33.58 3.09 -12.23
N GLN A 155 34.18 2.44 -13.22
CA GLN A 155 33.62 2.29 -14.55
C GLN A 155 32.22 1.73 -14.30
N GLN A 156 31.24 2.63 -14.20
CA GLN A 156 29.86 2.25 -14.36
C GLN A 156 29.77 1.85 -15.81
N ASP A 157 29.93 0.54 -16.00
CA ASP A 157 29.71 -0.17 -17.23
C ASP A 157 28.47 0.44 -17.89
N SER A 158 28.69 1.09 -19.03
CA SER A 158 27.69 1.77 -19.85
C SER A 158 26.82 0.74 -20.59
N GLY A 159 26.52 -0.38 -19.93
CA GLY A 159 25.64 -1.43 -20.35
C GLY A 159 24.19 -0.95 -20.36
N ILE A 160 23.79 -0.38 -21.49
CA ILE A 160 22.42 -0.35 -22.03
C ILE A 160 21.34 -0.10 -20.97
N LYS A 161 21.11 1.16 -20.59
CA LYS A 161 19.85 1.51 -19.90
C LYS A 161 18.82 1.99 -20.91
N SER A 162 18.39 1.07 -21.77
CA SER A 162 17.09 1.19 -22.41
C SER A 162 16.06 1.35 -21.30
N LEU A 163 15.55 2.57 -21.09
CA LEU A 163 14.47 2.82 -20.15
C LEU A 163 13.22 2.10 -20.68
N GLY A 164 12.94 0.93 -20.11
CA GLY A 164 11.67 0.22 -20.28
C GLY A 164 10.64 0.81 -19.32
N VAL A 165 9.46 1.15 -19.84
CA VAL A 165 8.30 1.42 -19.00
C VAL A 165 7.56 0.10 -18.84
N THR A 166 7.50 -0.42 -17.61
CA THR A 166 6.65 -1.55 -17.27
C THR A 166 5.31 -0.99 -16.79
N PRO A 167 4.23 -1.11 -17.58
CA PRO A 167 2.91 -0.68 -17.13
C PRO A 167 2.48 -1.51 -15.92
N THR A 168 1.88 -0.84 -14.95
CA THR A 168 1.39 -1.47 -13.72
C THR A 168 0.03 -2.16 -13.91
N SER A 169 -0.72 -1.78 -14.95
CA SER A 169 -2.04 -2.34 -15.24
C SER A 169 -2.27 -2.46 -16.75
N SER A 170 -3.04 -3.48 -17.13
CA SER A 170 -3.57 -3.73 -18.48
C SER A 170 -4.92 -3.05 -18.72
N GLY A 171 -5.47 -2.30 -17.76
CA GLY A 171 -6.84 -1.75 -17.83
C GLY A 171 -7.18 -1.01 -19.13
N SER A 172 -6.24 -0.27 -19.71
CA SER A 172 -6.47 0.44 -20.99
C SER A 172 -6.70 -0.48 -22.21
N LEU A 173 -6.38 -1.77 -22.11
CA LEU A 173 -6.64 -2.78 -23.14
C LEU A 173 -7.94 -3.55 -22.89
N ILE A 174 -8.48 -3.47 -21.68
CA ILE A 174 -9.68 -4.21 -21.29
C ILE A 174 -10.89 -3.32 -21.54
N SER A 175 -11.88 -3.84 -22.26
CA SER A 175 -13.14 -3.10 -22.46
C SER A 175 -13.87 -2.94 -21.12
N PRO A 176 -14.47 -1.78 -20.82
CA PRO A 176 -15.31 -1.59 -19.63
C PRO A 176 -16.43 -2.64 -19.50
N ASP A 177 -16.91 -3.19 -20.61
CA ASP A 177 -17.93 -4.24 -20.60
C ASP A 177 -17.40 -5.57 -20.07
N ALA A 178 -16.12 -5.88 -20.33
CA ALA A 178 -15.45 -7.06 -19.79
C ALA A 178 -15.07 -6.88 -18.31
N GLU A 179 -14.90 -5.63 -17.85
CA GLU A 179 -14.55 -5.32 -16.46
C GLU A 179 -15.73 -5.47 -15.47
N ARG A 180 -16.99 -5.38 -15.92
CA ARG A 180 -18.17 -5.30 -15.05
C ARG A 180 -18.68 -6.64 -14.47
N THR A 181 -17.88 -7.69 -14.52
CA THR A 181 -18.38 -9.04 -14.23
C THR A 181 -18.07 -9.48 -12.80
N TYR A 182 -18.62 -8.79 -11.79
CA TYR A 182 -18.76 -9.41 -10.47
C TYR A 182 -19.90 -8.81 -9.65
N LYS A 183 -20.91 -9.64 -9.36
CA LYS A 183 -21.84 -9.41 -8.25
C LYS A 183 -21.29 -10.18 -7.07
N VAL A 184 -21.06 -9.50 -5.94
CA VAL A 184 -20.63 -10.15 -4.69
C VAL A 184 -21.68 -11.20 -4.31
N THR A 185 -21.37 -12.47 -4.53
CA THR A 185 -22.29 -13.59 -4.26
C THR A 185 -22.30 -14.00 -2.80
N ASN A 186 -21.29 -13.60 -2.01
CA ASN A 186 -21.32 -13.79 -0.57
C ASN A 186 -20.45 -12.71 0.09
N PRO A 187 -21.05 -11.76 0.83
CA PRO A 187 -20.28 -10.77 1.57
C PRO A 187 -19.43 -11.49 2.64
N ALA A 188 -18.12 -11.25 2.64
CA ALA A 188 -17.27 -11.68 3.73
C ALA A 188 -17.54 -10.73 4.89
N GLN A 189 -18.58 -11.03 5.68
CA GLN A 189 -19.06 -10.21 6.76
C GLN A 189 -17.92 -9.90 7.74
N GLY A 190 -17.34 -8.72 7.57
CA GLY A 190 -16.31 -8.15 8.42
C GLY A 190 -16.87 -6.99 9.24
N PRO A 191 -17.89 -7.18 10.09
CA PRO A 191 -18.56 -6.08 10.76
C PRO A 191 -17.61 -5.25 11.61
N LEU A 192 -16.62 -5.87 12.26
CA LEU A 192 -15.58 -5.13 12.98
C LEU A 192 -14.72 -4.26 12.05
N CYS A 193 -14.38 -4.77 10.86
CA CYS A 193 -13.60 -4.00 9.88
C CYS A 193 -14.42 -2.80 9.39
N GLY A 194 -15.67 -3.02 9.01
CA GLY A 194 -16.59 -1.97 8.59
C GLY A 194 -16.76 -0.90 9.66
N PHE A 195 -17.05 -1.30 10.90
CA PHE A 195 -17.18 -0.40 12.05
C PHE A 195 -15.92 0.44 12.30
N LEU A 196 -14.73 -0.17 12.26
CA LEU A 196 -13.47 0.55 12.46
C LEU A 196 -13.19 1.55 11.33
N LEU A 197 -13.48 1.18 10.08
CA LEU A 197 -13.35 2.07 8.92
C LEU A 197 -14.32 3.26 8.99
N THR A 198 -15.60 3.02 9.30
CA THR A 198 -16.60 4.09 9.44
C THR A 198 -16.31 4.99 10.64
N SER A 199 -15.67 4.45 11.67
CA SER A 199 -15.16 5.20 12.83
C SER A 199 -13.86 5.96 12.56
N GLY A 200 -13.31 5.90 11.33
CA GLY A 200 -12.13 6.66 10.93
C GLY A 200 -10.78 6.03 11.29
N TYR A 201 -10.74 4.78 11.75
CA TYR A 201 -9.50 4.09 12.07
C TYR A 201 -8.83 3.51 10.83
N TYR A 202 -7.52 3.34 10.94
CA TYR A 202 -6.71 2.58 9.99
C TYR A 202 -6.42 1.21 10.57
N MET A 203 -6.23 0.23 9.70
CA MET A 203 -5.91 -1.15 10.11
C MET A 203 -4.76 -1.72 9.30
N THR A 204 -3.99 -2.59 9.94
CA THR A 204 -3.05 -3.53 9.30
C THR A 204 -3.28 -4.93 9.85
N PRO A 205 -2.77 -6.00 9.19
CA PRO A 205 -2.87 -7.35 9.73
C PRO A 205 -2.27 -7.46 11.14
N GLY A 206 -3.03 -8.02 12.08
CA GLY A 206 -2.62 -8.18 13.49
C GLY A 206 -1.83 -9.45 13.79
N LEU A 207 -1.58 -10.30 12.79
CA LEU A 207 -1.04 -11.66 12.97
C LEU A 207 0.25 -11.69 13.81
N ARG A 208 1.15 -10.72 13.62
CA ARG A 208 2.41 -10.60 14.38
C ARG A 208 2.19 -10.41 15.89
N PHE A 209 1.03 -9.91 16.29
CA PHE A 209 0.67 -9.60 17.67
C PHE A 209 -0.43 -10.52 18.19
N GLY A 210 -0.77 -11.60 17.47
CA GLY A 210 -1.81 -12.54 17.85
C GLY A 210 -3.22 -11.96 17.85
N ALA A 211 -3.48 -10.99 16.97
CA ALA A 211 -4.81 -10.40 16.77
C ALA A 211 -5.21 -10.42 15.29
N LYS A 212 -6.49 -10.18 15.00
CA LYS A 212 -6.99 -10.04 13.63
C LYS A 212 -6.46 -8.75 13.02
N TYR A 213 -6.55 -7.64 13.76
CA TYR A 213 -6.15 -6.32 13.29
C TYR A 213 -5.24 -5.59 14.28
N SER A 214 -4.23 -4.90 13.77
CA SER A 214 -3.60 -3.78 14.48
C SER A 214 -4.35 -2.51 14.09
N VAL A 215 -4.90 -1.78 15.05
CA VAL A 215 -5.78 -0.63 14.80
C VAL A 215 -5.09 0.66 15.18
N TYR A 216 -5.13 1.65 14.30
CA TYR A 216 -4.42 2.91 14.42
C TYR A 216 -5.40 4.09 14.36
N PRO A 217 -5.23 5.13 15.17
CA PRO A 217 -6.07 6.33 15.14
C PRO A 217 -5.87 7.18 13.88
N GLY A 218 -4.87 6.84 13.06
CA GLY A 218 -4.53 7.53 11.82
C GLY A 218 -3.57 6.68 11.00
N ASP A 219 -3.04 7.27 9.93
CA ASP A 219 -2.14 6.59 8.98
C ASP A 219 -0.95 5.89 9.71
N PRO A 220 -0.73 4.57 9.52
CA PRO A 220 0.34 3.82 10.18
C PRO A 220 1.77 4.27 9.88
N LEU A 221 2.00 5.12 8.88
CA LEU A 221 3.30 5.77 8.66
C LEU A 221 3.56 6.92 9.63
N ARG A 222 2.52 7.41 10.31
CA ARG A 222 2.58 8.55 11.24
C ARG A 222 2.19 8.16 12.66
N PHE A 223 1.34 7.16 12.82
CA PHE A 223 0.78 6.76 14.11
C PHE A 223 1.23 5.34 14.49
N HIS A 224 1.35 5.09 15.80
CA HIS A 224 1.43 3.74 16.33
C HIS A 224 0.01 3.17 16.50
N ALA A 225 -0.10 1.84 16.49
CA ALA A 225 -1.37 1.20 16.81
C ALA A 225 -1.78 1.58 18.25
N HIS A 226 -3.08 1.62 18.52
CA HIS A 226 -3.64 1.75 19.88
C HIS A 226 -4.24 0.43 20.34
N PHE A 227 -4.85 -0.33 19.42
CA PHE A 227 -5.55 -1.56 19.74
C PHE A 227 -5.00 -2.76 18.97
N MET A 228 -5.05 -3.92 19.60
CA MET A 228 -5.01 -5.23 18.96
C MET A 228 -6.43 -5.79 18.98
N ALA A 229 -7.05 -5.93 17.82
CA ALA A 229 -8.50 -6.13 17.73
C ALA A 229 -8.90 -7.50 17.18
N ASN A 230 -9.85 -8.15 17.86
CA ASN A 230 -10.49 -9.41 17.48
C ASN A 230 -12.01 -9.27 17.45
N GLN A 231 -12.65 -10.09 16.61
CA GLN A 231 -14.10 -10.16 16.49
C GLN A 231 -14.58 -11.51 16.98
N TYR A 232 -15.69 -11.51 17.71
CA TYR A 232 -16.42 -12.69 18.16
C TYR A 232 -17.90 -12.57 17.72
N GLY A 233 -18.61 -13.69 17.69
CA GLY A 233 -20.06 -13.75 17.58
C GLY A 233 -20.74 -13.13 18.80
N TRP A 234 -21.98 -12.65 18.62
CA TRP A 234 -22.71 -11.97 19.69
C TRP A 234 -22.93 -12.85 20.93
N ASP A 235 -23.39 -14.08 20.70
CA ASP A 235 -23.61 -15.10 21.73
C ASP A 235 -22.49 -16.15 21.76
N GLU A 236 -21.33 -15.84 21.16
CA GLU A 236 -20.18 -16.75 21.17
C GLU A 236 -19.56 -16.77 22.57
N GLU A 237 -19.48 -17.97 23.17
CA GLU A 237 -18.74 -18.16 24.40
C GLU A 237 -17.24 -17.94 24.16
N ILE A 238 -16.68 -16.89 24.76
CA ILE A 238 -15.25 -16.60 24.65
C ILE A 238 -14.50 -17.34 25.77
N PRO A 239 -13.58 -18.27 25.45
CA PRO A 239 -12.75 -18.91 26.47
C PRO A 239 -11.98 -17.85 27.27
N VAL A 240 -12.01 -17.94 28.61
CA VAL A 240 -11.29 -16.99 29.48
C VAL A 240 -9.80 -16.93 29.15
N LEU A 241 -9.21 -18.05 28.75
CA LEU A 241 -7.80 -18.10 28.33
C LEU A 241 -7.52 -17.26 27.08
N ASP A 242 -8.46 -17.13 26.15
CA ASP A 242 -8.30 -16.28 24.96
C ASP A 242 -8.33 -14.80 25.33
N ILE A 243 -9.17 -14.42 26.31
CA ILE A 243 -9.19 -13.06 26.87
C ILE A 243 -7.85 -12.75 27.55
N VAL A 244 -7.38 -13.66 28.41
CA VAL A 244 -6.09 -13.50 29.13
C VAL A 244 -4.91 -13.45 28.15
N ALA A 245 -4.89 -14.34 27.16
CA ALA A 245 -3.84 -14.40 26.15
C ALA A 245 -3.84 -13.15 25.25
N GLY A 246 -4.99 -12.75 24.73
CA GLY A 246 -5.15 -11.53 23.94
C GLY A 246 -4.73 -10.28 24.72
N GLY A 247 -5.19 -10.16 25.97
CA GLY A 247 -4.77 -9.11 26.89
C GLY A 247 -3.25 -9.09 27.09
N ARG A 248 -2.62 -10.23 27.39
CA ARG A 248 -1.17 -10.35 27.56
C ARG A 248 -0.40 -9.93 26.30
N LEU A 249 -0.82 -10.38 25.11
CA LEU A 249 -0.14 -10.07 23.85
C LEU A 249 -0.25 -8.59 23.49
N ALA A 250 -1.42 -7.97 23.68
CA ALA A 250 -1.63 -6.56 23.41
C ALA A 250 -0.85 -5.67 24.38
N THR A 251 -0.94 -5.94 25.69
CA THR A 251 -0.28 -5.10 26.70
C THR A 251 1.23 -5.22 26.68
N ALA A 252 1.79 -6.37 26.29
CA ALA A 252 3.24 -6.53 26.08
C ALA A 252 3.82 -5.53 25.05
N VAL A 253 3.00 -5.06 24.11
CA VAL A 253 3.39 -4.03 23.13
C VAL A 253 2.75 -2.66 23.43
N LYS A 254 2.28 -2.45 24.66
CA LYS A 254 1.63 -1.21 25.14
C LYS A 254 0.42 -0.82 24.30
N LYS A 255 -0.49 -1.78 24.08
CA LYS A 255 -1.75 -1.63 23.33
C LYS A 255 -2.88 -2.20 24.17
N ALA A 256 -4.09 -1.66 24.01
CA ALA A 256 -5.29 -2.27 24.56
C ALA A 256 -5.73 -3.46 23.70
N TYR A 257 -6.20 -4.52 24.34
CA TYR A 257 -6.86 -5.61 23.62
C TYR A 257 -8.32 -5.22 23.36
N LEU A 258 -8.71 -5.12 22.10
CA LEU A 258 -10.05 -4.74 21.69
C LEU A 258 -10.80 -6.00 21.22
N ILE A 259 -11.92 -6.28 21.85
CA ILE A 259 -12.85 -7.31 21.35
C ILE A 259 -14.13 -6.65 20.90
N GLY A 260 -14.76 -7.20 19.88
CA GLY A 260 -16.04 -6.68 19.42
C GLY A 260 -16.95 -7.76 18.85
N ALA A 261 -18.25 -7.53 18.98
CA ALA A 261 -19.30 -8.35 18.38
C ALA A 261 -20.40 -7.45 17.78
N GLN A 262 -20.97 -7.89 16.66
CA GLN A 262 -22.07 -7.20 16.01
C GLN A 262 -23.37 -7.53 16.74
N GLN A 263 -24.14 -6.52 17.13
CA GLN A 263 -25.43 -6.71 17.77
C GLN A 263 -26.47 -7.29 16.78
N PRO A 264 -27.25 -8.31 17.17
CA PRO A 264 -28.35 -8.82 16.38
C PRO A 264 -29.37 -7.72 16.10
N GLN A 265 -29.83 -7.65 14.86
CA GLN A 265 -30.95 -6.81 14.45
C GLN A 265 -32.24 -7.38 15.06
N ILE A 266 -32.73 -6.78 16.15
CA ILE A 266 -33.97 -7.24 16.81
C ILE A 266 -35.22 -6.70 16.10
N ASN A 267 -35.11 -5.64 15.28
CA ASN A 267 -36.19 -5.08 14.47
C ASN A 267 -35.68 -4.71 13.06
N GLU A 268 -36.51 -4.86 12.03
CA GLU A 268 -36.27 -4.48 10.61
C GLU A 268 -36.16 -2.95 10.40
N THR A 269 -35.47 -2.23 11.28
CA THR A 269 -35.14 -0.82 11.08
C THR A 269 -33.72 -0.73 10.53
N VAL A 270 -33.58 0.04 9.45
CA VAL A 270 -32.39 0.21 8.58
C VAL A 270 -31.23 0.94 9.29
N ASP A 271 -30.88 0.51 10.50
CA ASP A 271 -29.72 1.04 11.21
C ASP A 271 -28.64 -0.05 11.18
N ASP A 272 -27.56 0.17 10.44
CA ASP A 272 -26.44 -0.78 10.30
C ASP A 272 -26.08 -1.36 11.67
N GLY A 273 -26.08 -2.70 11.80
CA GLY A 273 -26.03 -3.39 13.09
C GLY A 273 -24.96 -2.82 14.02
N ASN A 274 -25.39 -2.23 15.13
CA ASN A 274 -24.52 -1.58 16.09
C ASN A 274 -23.42 -2.53 16.58
N MET A 275 -22.17 -2.11 16.49
CA MET A 275 -21.04 -2.86 17.00
C MET A 275 -20.88 -2.59 18.49
N ARG A 276 -20.81 -3.64 19.32
CA ARG A 276 -20.40 -3.50 20.73
C ARG A 276 -18.94 -3.89 20.86
N THR A 277 -18.15 -3.03 21.50
CA THR A 277 -16.72 -3.27 21.71
C THR A 277 -16.32 -3.11 23.16
N PHE A 278 -15.35 -3.90 23.62
CA PHE A 278 -14.72 -3.78 24.92
C PHE A 278 -13.20 -3.66 24.75
N SER A 279 -12.59 -2.69 25.45
CA SER A 279 -11.13 -2.59 25.56
C SER A 279 -10.68 -3.18 26.90
N ILE A 280 -9.68 -4.05 26.85
CA ILE A 280 -9.18 -4.80 28.00
C ILE A 280 -7.70 -4.47 28.18
N GLU A 281 -7.33 -4.10 29.39
CA GLU A 281 -5.97 -3.78 29.81
C GLU A 281 -5.69 -4.44 31.18
N TRP A 282 -4.41 -4.71 31.45
CA TRP A 282 -4.00 -5.21 32.76
C TRP A 282 -4.00 -4.05 33.77
N ALA A 283 -4.76 -4.21 34.86
CA ALA A 283 -4.95 -3.16 35.86
C ALA A 283 -3.67 -2.77 36.64
N ALA A 284 -2.62 -3.57 36.56
CA ALA A 284 -1.34 -3.29 37.20
C ALA A 284 -0.21 -3.53 36.20
N MET A 285 0.33 -2.44 35.65
CA MET A 285 1.63 -2.41 34.99
C MET A 285 2.38 -1.15 35.40
#